data_AF-A0A832SM53-F1
#
_entry.id   AF-A0A832SM53-F1
#
_cell.length_a   1.000
_cell.length_b   1.000
_cell.length_c   1.000
_cell.angle_alpha   90.00
_cell.angle_beta   90.00
_cell.angle_gamma   90.00
#
_symmetry.space_group_name_H-M   'P 1'
#
loop_
_entity.id
_entity.type
_entity.pdbx_description
1 polymer ?
#
loop_
_entity_poly.entity_id
_entity_poly.type
_entity_poly.pdbx_seq_one_letter_code
_entity_poly.pdbx_strand_id
1 'polypeptide(L)'
;MSFKGRGLFQDERAATVVFGTLLIILVTITVVSALALSISVAQKNAMDRQSAIEASESENLKIVSIQPKASDYPLYSSYWDSLNITVLNLDILDSRVSAVSINGNYMMNYFLIDENMEPFLISGTDYPMIFDSRRRAEIPAGKARQIHIGGIHTSENITPGSSSPVNVSLSNFPDKAYSDFSYLVKVYNSTASFNYGSDFTVDENSSILTLLNDSFVPGTNYTVEYTTFLNGNMGPMQVSKNDPITVEIISDRINVYKKMFVPPVPLAEVQYKSELRPNGSVDQYLLFDASGSYDPDSDGFITGYGWAIYNGTGAKVYGFDEGDTPLRGVKVRPALNLLDTPFTIDLEVTDDTGMVSKLSETSGNITIP
;
A
#
# COMPACT_ATOMS: atom_id res chain seq x y z
N MET A 1 40.98 -27.17 -91.29
CA MET A 1 41.55 -25.80 -91.26
C MET A 1 40.40 -24.82 -91.09
N SER A 2 40.12 -24.45 -89.84
CA SER A 2 40.49 -23.17 -89.22
C SER A 2 39.34 -22.17 -89.33
N PHE A 3 38.43 -22.27 -88.35
CA PHE A 3 37.49 -21.22 -87.97
C PHE A 3 38.31 -19.99 -87.54
N LYS A 4 38.25 -18.93 -88.34
CA LYS A 4 38.83 -17.62 -87.99
C LYS A 4 37.71 -16.73 -87.45
N GLY A 5 37.57 -16.71 -86.13
CA GLY A 5 36.88 -15.64 -85.43
C GLY A 5 37.68 -14.33 -85.49
N ARG A 6 36.98 -13.19 -85.58
CA ARG A 6 37.33 -11.81 -85.17
C ARG A 6 36.39 -10.85 -85.93
N GLY A 7 35.80 -9.82 -85.34
CA GLY A 7 36.00 -9.24 -84.01
C GLY A 7 34.74 -8.53 -83.51
N LEU A 8 34.37 -8.89 -82.29
CA LEU A 8 33.43 -8.15 -81.44
C LEU A 8 34.17 -7.14 -80.54
N PHE A 9 35.46 -6.89 -80.78
CA PHE A 9 36.40 -6.19 -79.87
C PHE A 9 37.10 -4.96 -80.49
N GLN A 10 36.56 -4.32 -81.52
CA GLN A 10 37.18 -3.12 -82.11
C GLN A 10 36.35 -1.84 -82.02
N ASP A 11 35.24 -1.85 -81.28
CA ASP A 11 34.46 -0.64 -81.02
C ASP A 11 34.48 -0.30 -79.52
N GLU A 12 35.66 0.11 -79.03
CA GLU A 12 35.87 0.48 -77.62
C GLU A 12 34.93 1.60 -77.16
N ARG A 13 34.44 2.43 -78.09
CA ARG A 13 33.44 3.46 -77.80
C ARG A 13 32.07 2.86 -77.48
N ALA A 14 31.63 1.86 -78.23
CA ALA A 14 30.37 1.17 -77.97
C ALA A 14 30.41 0.39 -76.64
N ALA A 15 31.53 -0.28 -76.34
CA ALA A 15 31.71 -0.98 -75.07
C ALA A 15 31.70 -0.01 -73.87
N THR A 16 32.38 1.13 -73.97
CA THR A 16 32.44 2.12 -72.88
C THR A 16 31.06 2.74 -72.59
N VAL A 17 30.24 3.00 -73.63
CA VAL A 17 28.87 3.49 -73.46
C VAL A 17 27.98 2.45 -72.77
N VAL A 18 28.10 1.18 -73.16
CA VAL A 18 27.33 0.08 -72.55
C VAL A 18 27.72 -0.13 -71.08
N PHE A 19 29.01 -0.13 -70.76
CA PHE A 19 29.48 -0.24 -69.38
C PHE A 19 29.09 0.99 -68.53
N GLY A 20 29.17 2.19 -69.09
CA GLY A 20 28.75 3.43 -68.41
C GLY A 20 27.26 3.45 -68.09
N THR A 21 26.42 3.03 -69.05
CA THR A 21 24.96 2.93 -68.82
C THR A 21 24.61 1.84 -67.81
N LEU A 22 25.24 0.66 -67.88
CA LEU A 22 25.06 -0.41 -66.88
C LEU A 22 25.46 0.05 -65.47
N LEU A 23 26.56 0.78 -65.34
CA LEU A 23 27.04 1.27 -64.05
C LEU A 23 26.13 2.35 -63.46
N ILE A 24 25.60 3.26 -64.28
CA ILE A 24 24.59 4.23 -63.86
C ILE A 24 23.32 3.53 -63.40
N ILE A 25 22.84 2.53 -64.14
CA ILE A 25 21.64 1.75 -63.76
C ILE A 25 21.87 1.08 -62.39
N LEU A 26 23.03 0.44 -62.21
CA LEU A 26 23.37 -0.23 -60.95
C LEU A 26 23.40 0.76 -59.77
N VAL A 27 24.11 1.88 -59.91
CA VAL A 27 24.19 2.92 -58.87
C VAL A 27 22.80 3.45 -58.54
N THR A 28 21.98 3.71 -59.56
CA THR A 28 20.61 4.22 -59.39
C THR A 28 19.75 3.22 -58.61
N ILE A 29 19.79 1.93 -58.97
CA ILE A 29 19.07 0.87 -58.24
C ILE A 29 19.54 0.82 -56.79
N THR A 30 20.85 0.87 -56.56
CA THR A 30 21.43 0.80 -55.20
C THR A 30 20.97 1.97 -54.33
N VAL A 31 20.99 3.19 -54.87
CA VAL A 31 20.53 4.40 -54.16
C VAL A 31 19.02 4.36 -53.90
N VAL A 32 18.22 3.95 -54.89
CA VAL A 32 16.76 3.84 -54.74
C VAL A 32 16.39 2.78 -53.69
N SER A 33 17.07 1.64 -53.68
CA SER A 33 16.86 0.60 -52.66
C SER A 33 17.24 1.08 -51.26
N ALA A 34 18.36 1.79 -51.10
CA ALA A 34 18.77 2.35 -49.81
C ALA A 34 17.78 3.41 -49.30
N LEU A 35 17.27 4.26 -50.19
CA LEU A 35 16.24 5.25 -49.86
C LEU A 35 14.93 4.58 -49.45
N ALA A 36 14.49 3.55 -50.18
CA ALA A 36 13.27 2.81 -49.85
C ALA A 36 13.35 2.12 -48.47
N LEU A 37 14.50 1.51 -48.14
CA LEU A 37 14.75 0.96 -46.81
C LEU A 37 14.71 2.05 -45.73
N SER A 38 15.31 3.21 -46.00
CA SER A 38 15.31 4.34 -45.06
C SER A 38 13.90 4.88 -44.81
N ILE A 39 13.08 5.01 -45.87
CA ILE A 39 11.67 5.42 -45.75
C ILE A 39 10.86 4.38 -44.98
N SER A 40 11.07 3.09 -45.25
CA SER A 40 10.36 2.00 -44.55
C SER A 40 10.69 2.00 -43.05
N VAL A 41 11.96 2.18 -42.67
CA VAL A 41 12.37 2.32 -41.26
C VAL A 41 11.77 3.58 -40.64
N ALA A 42 11.76 4.71 -41.35
CA ALA A 42 11.17 5.94 -40.84
C ALA A 42 9.65 5.83 -40.65
N GLN A 43 8.93 5.21 -41.58
CA GLN A 43 7.49 4.94 -41.48
C GLN A 43 7.18 3.99 -40.34
N LYS A 44 7.96 2.92 -40.19
CA LYS A 44 7.81 1.99 -39.07
C LYS A 44 8.01 2.71 -37.74
N ASN A 45 9.08 3.49 -37.59
CA ASN A 45 9.33 4.26 -36.37
C ASN A 45 8.23 5.29 -36.08
N ALA A 46 7.67 5.92 -37.11
CA ALA A 46 6.56 6.86 -36.97
C ALA A 46 5.27 6.15 -36.53
N MET A 47 4.98 4.98 -37.10
CA MET A 47 3.84 4.14 -36.73
C MET A 47 3.99 3.60 -35.31
N ASP A 48 5.15 3.09 -34.94
CA ASP A 48 5.45 2.59 -33.59
C ASP A 48 5.30 3.72 -32.55
N ARG A 49 5.77 4.93 -32.89
CA ARG A 49 5.60 6.13 -32.05
C ARG A 49 4.13 6.53 -31.90
N GLN A 50 3.38 6.58 -33.00
CA GLN A 50 1.97 6.94 -32.97
C GLN A 50 1.16 5.92 -32.17
N SER A 51 1.42 4.63 -32.36
CA SER A 51 0.80 3.56 -31.58
C SER A 51 1.13 3.64 -30.09
N ALA A 52 2.37 4.00 -29.73
CA ALA A 52 2.74 4.20 -28.33
C ALA A 52 2.02 5.41 -27.70
N ILE A 53 1.83 6.50 -28.46
CA ILE A 53 1.07 7.67 -28.01
C ILE A 53 -0.39 7.28 -27.79
N GLU A 54 -1.03 6.62 -28.76
CA GLU A 54 -2.43 6.19 -28.64
C GLU A 54 -2.62 5.18 -27.48
N ALA A 55 -1.66 4.26 -27.27
CA ALA A 55 -1.69 3.34 -26.15
C ALA A 55 -1.50 4.05 -24.79
N SER A 56 -0.72 5.13 -24.75
CA SER A 56 -0.58 5.97 -23.56
C SER A 56 -1.87 6.78 -23.32
N GLU A 57 -2.44 7.41 -24.34
CA GLU A 57 -3.68 8.20 -24.22
C GLU A 57 -4.91 7.36 -23.87
N SER A 58 -4.89 6.07 -24.20
CA SER A 58 -5.99 5.14 -23.91
C SER A 58 -5.87 4.41 -22.58
N GLU A 59 -4.77 4.60 -21.83
CA GLU A 59 -4.62 3.96 -20.52
C GLU A 59 -5.49 4.65 -19.47
N ASN A 60 -6.19 3.85 -18.66
CA ASN A 60 -7.18 4.31 -17.70
C ASN A 60 -7.10 3.46 -16.42
N LEU A 61 -6.12 3.81 -15.59
CA LEU A 61 -6.06 3.34 -14.21
C LEU A 61 -6.86 4.26 -13.30
N LYS A 62 -7.56 3.68 -12.32
CA LYS A 62 -8.27 4.42 -11.29
C LYS A 62 -7.84 3.96 -9.92
N ILE A 63 -7.40 4.89 -9.08
CA ILE A 63 -7.22 4.66 -7.65
C ILE A 63 -8.62 4.72 -7.05
N VAL A 64 -9.10 3.59 -6.50
CA VAL A 64 -10.49 3.45 -6.05
C VAL A 64 -10.60 3.82 -4.58
N SER A 65 -9.84 3.12 -3.75
CA SER A 65 -9.87 3.25 -2.29
C SER A 65 -8.48 3.07 -1.71
N ILE A 66 -8.34 3.51 -0.47
CA ILE A 66 -7.23 3.16 0.41
C ILE A 66 -7.75 2.36 1.60
N GLN A 67 -6.85 1.75 2.35
CA GLN A 67 -7.10 1.18 3.67
C GLN A 67 -5.85 1.44 4.51
N PRO A 68 -5.77 2.60 5.18
CA PRO A 68 -4.65 2.90 6.05
C PRO A 68 -4.76 2.07 7.33
N LYS A 69 -3.63 1.55 7.82
CA LYS A 69 -3.54 0.85 9.11
C LYS A 69 -2.77 1.70 10.10
N ALA A 70 -3.35 1.91 11.28
CA ALA A 70 -2.70 2.63 12.37
C ALA A 70 -1.46 1.89 12.88
N SER A 71 -0.45 2.64 13.36
CA SER A 71 0.71 2.03 14.01
C SER A 71 0.37 1.51 15.39
N ASP A 72 0.69 0.24 15.63
CA ASP A 72 0.61 -0.42 16.94
C ASP A 72 1.78 0.00 17.87
N TYR A 73 2.71 0.82 17.36
CA TYR A 73 3.87 1.29 18.10
C TYR A 73 3.57 2.62 18.82
N PRO A 74 3.73 2.71 20.17
CA PRO A 74 3.36 3.91 20.93
C PRO A 74 4.01 5.20 20.43
N LEU A 75 5.28 5.13 20.02
CA LEU A 75 6.05 6.27 19.50
C LEU A 75 5.51 6.82 18.17
N TYR A 76 4.76 6.01 17.42
CA TYR A 76 4.22 6.34 16.09
C TYR A 76 2.70 6.28 16.04
N SER A 77 2.05 6.30 17.20
CA SER A 77 0.59 6.17 17.33
C SER A 77 -0.21 7.27 16.64
N SER A 78 0.39 8.42 16.34
CA SER A 78 -0.21 9.53 15.57
C SER A 78 -0.04 9.42 14.05
N TYR A 79 0.65 8.39 13.58
CA TYR A 79 0.96 8.15 12.17
C TYR A 79 0.33 6.86 11.66
N TRP A 80 0.21 6.75 10.34
CA TRP A 80 -0.14 5.51 9.67
C TRP A 80 1.08 4.58 9.60
N ASP A 81 0.87 3.28 9.75
CA ASP A 81 1.91 2.25 9.70
C ASP A 81 2.08 1.68 8.30
N SER A 82 0.94 1.35 7.69
CA SER A 82 0.86 0.80 6.34
C SER A 82 -0.39 1.30 5.63
N LEU A 83 -0.41 1.12 4.32
CA LEU A 83 -1.46 1.58 3.42
C LEU A 83 -1.69 0.53 2.34
N ASN A 84 -2.90 -0.02 2.27
CA ASN A 84 -3.36 -0.74 1.08
C ASN A 84 -4.02 0.25 0.13
N ILE A 85 -3.67 0.18 -1.15
CA ILE A 85 -4.24 1.02 -2.22
C ILE A 85 -4.89 0.11 -3.23
N THR A 86 -6.19 0.27 -3.46
CA THR A 86 -6.89 -0.48 -4.50
C THR A 86 -6.83 0.27 -5.83
N VAL A 87 -6.22 -0.33 -6.83
CA VAL A 87 -6.07 0.21 -8.18
C VAL A 87 -6.89 -0.65 -9.14
N LEU A 88 -7.82 -0.02 -9.85
CA LEU A 88 -8.64 -0.64 -10.88
C LEU A 88 -8.10 -0.28 -12.26
N ASN A 89 -7.87 -1.30 -13.08
CA ASN A 89 -7.56 -1.11 -14.49
C ASN A 89 -8.86 -1.16 -15.31
N LEU A 90 -9.24 -0.03 -15.93
CA LEU A 90 -10.42 0.09 -16.79
C LEU A 90 -10.10 -0.16 -18.26
N ASP A 91 -8.85 -0.51 -18.57
CA ASP A 91 -8.40 -0.81 -19.92
C ASP A 91 -8.75 -2.22 -20.36
N ILE A 92 -8.65 -2.42 -21.68
CA ILE A 92 -8.73 -3.72 -22.34
C ILE A 92 -7.41 -4.51 -22.27
N LEU A 93 -6.31 -3.86 -21.87
CA LEU A 93 -4.97 -4.45 -21.76
C LEU A 93 -4.42 -4.29 -20.35
N ASP A 94 -3.53 -5.19 -19.97
CA ASP A 94 -2.82 -5.10 -18.70
C ASP A 94 -1.94 -3.85 -18.66
N SER A 95 -1.84 -3.27 -17.47
CA SER A 95 -1.07 -2.04 -17.22
C SER A 95 -0.09 -2.29 -16.11
N ARG A 96 1.08 -1.65 -16.17
CA ARG A 96 2.15 -1.89 -15.18
C ARG A 96 2.45 -0.63 -14.41
N VAL A 97 2.58 -0.77 -13.10
CA VAL A 97 2.95 0.33 -12.20
C VAL A 97 4.47 0.45 -12.17
N SER A 98 4.97 1.64 -12.48
CA SER A 98 6.40 1.97 -12.47
C SER A 98 6.82 2.66 -11.18
N ALA A 99 5.94 3.46 -10.58
CA ALA A 99 6.17 4.12 -9.31
C ALA A 99 4.85 4.38 -8.57
N VAL A 100 4.94 4.40 -7.25
CA VAL A 100 3.84 4.81 -6.36
C VAL A 100 4.39 5.87 -5.42
N SER A 101 3.62 6.93 -5.19
CA SER A 101 3.99 8.03 -4.31
C SER A 101 2.86 8.35 -3.34
N ILE A 102 3.23 8.55 -2.08
CA ILE A 102 2.32 8.96 -1.01
C ILE A 102 2.75 10.31 -0.47
N ASN A 103 1.85 11.29 -0.56
CA ASN A 103 2.12 12.68 -0.15
C ASN A 103 3.42 13.24 -0.75
N GLY A 104 3.75 12.84 -1.99
CA GLY A 104 4.94 13.28 -2.71
C GLY A 104 6.19 12.44 -2.46
N ASN A 105 6.14 11.45 -1.56
CA ASN A 105 7.24 10.52 -1.31
C ASN A 105 7.10 9.29 -2.19
N TYR A 106 8.03 9.10 -3.13
CA TYR A 106 8.08 7.91 -3.98
C TYR A 106 8.56 6.70 -3.18
N MET A 107 7.75 5.64 -3.24
CA MET A 107 8.05 4.36 -2.60
C MET A 107 9.00 3.57 -3.49
N MET A 108 10.13 3.16 -2.92
CA MET A 108 11.10 2.35 -3.64
C MET A 108 10.64 0.91 -3.79
N ASN A 109 9.94 0.41 -2.78
CA ASN A 109 9.44 -0.95 -2.71
C ASN A 109 7.95 -0.93 -2.38
N TYR A 110 7.23 -1.93 -2.84
CA TYR A 110 5.86 -2.21 -2.42
C TYR A 110 5.56 -3.67 -2.77
N PHE A 111 4.48 -4.22 -2.25
CA PHE A 111 4.05 -5.55 -2.65
C PHE A 111 2.59 -5.57 -3.08
N LEU A 112 2.24 -6.58 -3.86
CA LEU A 112 0.87 -6.78 -4.29
C LEU A 112 0.16 -7.71 -3.33
N ILE A 113 -1.12 -7.43 -3.13
CA ILE A 113 -2.07 -8.27 -2.44
C ILE A 113 -3.11 -8.72 -3.47
N ASP A 114 -3.46 -10.00 -3.41
CA ASP A 114 -4.46 -10.61 -4.28
C ASP A 114 -5.89 -10.32 -3.81
N GLU A 115 -6.88 -10.90 -4.51
CA GLU A 115 -8.30 -10.71 -4.21
C GLU A 115 -8.72 -11.37 -2.87
N ASN A 116 -7.91 -12.27 -2.33
CA ASN A 116 -8.13 -12.96 -1.05
C ASN A 116 -7.42 -12.27 0.13
N MET A 117 -6.86 -11.08 -0.09
CA MET A 117 -6.03 -10.36 0.88
C MET A 117 -4.69 -11.06 1.19
N GLU A 118 -4.20 -11.93 0.30
CA GLU A 118 -2.93 -12.62 0.47
C GLU A 118 -1.83 -11.97 -0.39
N PRO A 119 -0.62 -11.78 0.15
CA PRO A 119 0.48 -11.24 -0.63
C PRO A 119 0.99 -12.25 -1.66
N PHE A 120 1.50 -11.74 -2.79
CA PHE A 120 2.24 -12.58 -3.73
C PHE A 120 3.56 -13.00 -3.09
N LEU A 121 3.80 -14.31 -2.91
CA LEU A 121 4.98 -14.79 -2.19
C LEU A 121 6.18 -15.04 -3.11
N ILE A 122 7.39 -14.92 -2.53
CA ILE A 122 8.63 -15.40 -3.15
C ILE A 122 8.65 -16.93 -3.06
N SER A 123 8.94 -17.60 -4.18
CA SER A 123 8.93 -19.06 -4.26
C SER A 123 9.85 -19.70 -3.20
N GLY A 124 9.28 -20.55 -2.36
CA GLY A 124 10.00 -21.26 -1.29
C GLY A 124 10.13 -20.49 0.02
N THR A 125 9.44 -19.37 0.18
CA THR A 125 9.43 -18.56 1.41
C THR A 125 8.02 -18.06 1.74
N ASP A 126 7.80 -17.65 2.99
CA ASP A 126 6.56 -16.99 3.42
C ASP A 126 6.62 -15.45 3.26
N TYR A 127 7.60 -14.97 2.50
CA TYR A 127 7.87 -13.54 2.34
C TYR A 127 7.22 -12.98 1.08
N PRO A 128 6.63 -11.76 1.14
CA PRO A 128 6.04 -11.11 -0.01
C PRO A 128 7.10 -10.77 -1.06
N MET A 129 6.68 -10.87 -2.31
CA MET A 129 7.41 -10.46 -3.48
C MET A 129 7.41 -8.93 -3.57
N ILE A 130 8.60 -8.37 -3.62
CA ILE A 130 8.79 -6.93 -3.77
C ILE A 130 8.66 -6.55 -5.24
N PHE A 131 7.94 -5.45 -5.48
CA PHE A 131 7.88 -4.74 -6.74
C PHE A 131 8.55 -3.38 -6.60
N ASP A 132 9.23 -2.97 -7.66
CA ASP A 132 9.98 -1.72 -7.76
C ASP A 132 9.99 -1.26 -9.24
N SER A 133 10.76 -0.21 -9.53
CA SER A 133 10.92 0.31 -10.89
C SER A 133 11.48 -0.72 -11.90
N ARG A 134 12.21 -1.73 -11.43
CA ARG A 134 12.84 -2.80 -12.24
C ARG A 134 11.91 -4.02 -12.38
N ARG A 135 11.15 -4.34 -11.34
CA ARG A 135 10.15 -5.41 -11.27
C ARG A 135 8.78 -4.77 -11.06
N ARG A 136 8.20 -4.30 -12.17
CA ARG A 136 6.94 -3.55 -12.17
C ARG A 136 5.76 -4.46 -11.85
N ALA A 137 4.87 -3.98 -11.01
CA ALA A 137 3.62 -4.66 -10.68
C ALA A 137 2.64 -4.58 -11.86
N GLU A 138 1.95 -5.68 -12.15
CA GLU A 138 0.95 -5.76 -13.20
C GLU A 138 -0.47 -5.66 -12.62
N ILE A 139 -1.26 -4.75 -13.16
CA ILE A 139 -2.69 -4.57 -12.86
C ILE A 139 -3.47 -5.12 -14.07
N PRO A 140 -4.09 -6.31 -13.95
CA PRO A 140 -4.71 -6.95 -15.10
C PRO A 140 -5.91 -6.17 -15.65
N ALA A 141 -6.13 -6.25 -16.96
CA ALA A 141 -7.23 -5.61 -17.66
C ALA A 141 -8.60 -5.92 -17.00
N GLY A 142 -9.40 -4.89 -16.76
CA GLY A 142 -10.73 -5.02 -16.16
C GLY A 142 -10.75 -5.53 -14.72
N LYS A 143 -9.59 -5.61 -14.05
CA LYS A 143 -9.48 -6.10 -12.66
C LYS A 143 -8.86 -5.06 -11.74
N ALA A 144 -9.12 -5.24 -10.45
CA ALA A 144 -8.46 -4.50 -9.40
C ALA A 144 -7.27 -5.28 -8.83
N ARG A 145 -6.26 -4.56 -8.35
CA ARG A 145 -5.18 -5.08 -7.52
C ARG A 145 -4.95 -4.16 -6.35
N GLN A 146 -4.55 -4.75 -5.23
CA GLN A 146 -4.14 -3.99 -4.05
C GLN A 146 -2.63 -3.86 -4.03
N ILE A 147 -2.16 -2.63 -3.85
CA ILE A 147 -0.76 -2.29 -3.62
C ILE A 147 -0.62 -2.00 -2.14
N HIS A 148 0.22 -2.76 -1.45
CA HIS A 148 0.55 -2.54 -0.06
C HIS A 148 1.88 -1.81 0.08
N ILE A 149 1.88 -0.76 0.90
CA ILE A 149 3.06 -0.02 1.33
C ILE A 149 3.13 -0.09 2.86
N GLY A 150 4.27 -0.48 3.39
CA GLY A 150 4.49 -0.57 4.84
C GLY A 150 5.50 -1.65 5.23
N GLY A 151 5.53 -1.93 6.53
CA GLY A 151 6.30 -3.03 7.10
C GLY A 151 5.71 -4.40 6.73
N ILE A 152 6.58 -5.37 6.54
CA ILE A 152 6.18 -6.77 6.30
C ILE A 152 6.11 -7.47 7.65
N HIS A 153 4.93 -7.97 8.00
CA HIS A 153 4.70 -8.70 9.25
C HIS A 153 4.80 -10.20 8.99
N THR A 154 5.80 -10.85 9.58
CA THR A 154 5.95 -12.31 9.57
C THR A 154 6.12 -12.81 10.99
N SER A 155 5.88 -14.10 11.20
CA SER A 155 6.12 -14.72 12.50
C SER A 155 6.59 -16.16 12.35
N GLU A 156 7.21 -16.67 13.41
CA GLU A 156 7.48 -18.09 13.57
C GLU A 156 7.34 -18.52 15.03
N ASN A 157 7.11 -19.81 15.22
CA ASN A 157 7.00 -20.41 16.54
C ASN A 157 8.28 -21.14 16.90
N ILE A 158 8.78 -20.90 18.11
CA ILE A 158 9.97 -21.54 18.65
C ILE A 158 9.65 -22.31 19.93
N THR A 159 10.39 -23.38 20.17
CA THR A 159 10.28 -24.15 21.41
C THR A 159 11.68 -24.41 21.96
N PRO A 160 12.12 -23.69 23.01
CA PRO A 160 13.45 -23.84 23.58
C PRO A 160 13.64 -25.26 24.12
N GLY A 161 14.75 -25.91 23.74
CA GLY A 161 15.08 -27.27 24.18
C GLY A 161 15.73 -27.36 25.57
N SER A 162 16.24 -26.23 26.08
CA SER A 162 16.93 -26.14 27.37
C SER A 162 16.65 -24.80 28.04
N SER A 163 17.03 -24.68 29.32
CA SER A 163 16.95 -23.42 30.05
C SER A 163 17.96 -22.40 29.52
N SER A 164 17.75 -21.13 29.88
CA SER A 164 18.60 -20.01 29.50
C SER A 164 20.05 -20.13 30.02
N PRO A 165 21.06 -19.59 29.31
CA PRO A 165 20.98 -19.07 27.94
C PRO A 165 20.85 -20.19 26.91
N VAL A 166 19.94 -20.02 25.95
CA VAL A 166 19.70 -21.01 24.88
C VAL A 166 19.60 -20.31 23.54
N ASN A 167 20.27 -20.91 22.55
CA ASN A 167 20.24 -20.45 21.16
C ASN A 167 19.19 -21.25 20.38
N VAL A 168 18.36 -20.54 19.64
CA VAL A 168 17.35 -21.11 18.76
C VAL A 168 17.56 -20.57 17.36
N SER A 169 17.60 -21.48 16.38
CA SER A 169 17.69 -21.11 14.97
C SER A 169 16.35 -20.58 14.47
N LEU A 170 16.38 -19.45 13.80
CA LEU A 170 15.21 -18.79 13.23
C LEU A 170 15.03 -19.28 11.79
N SER A 171 13.95 -20.02 11.57
CA SER A 171 13.64 -20.64 10.29
C SER A 171 12.99 -19.67 9.30
N ASN A 172 12.38 -18.59 9.80
CA ASN A 172 11.67 -17.61 9.01
C ASN A 172 12.24 -16.21 9.22
N PHE A 173 13.53 -16.06 9.51
CA PHE A 173 14.16 -14.75 9.64
C PHE A 173 14.21 -14.01 8.29
N PRO A 174 14.10 -12.65 8.25
CA PRO A 174 13.97 -11.92 6.98
C PRO A 174 15.19 -11.96 6.05
N ASP A 175 16.37 -12.32 6.56
CA ASP A 175 17.60 -12.49 5.77
C ASP A 175 17.48 -13.53 4.65
N LYS A 176 16.53 -14.47 4.78
CA LYS A 176 16.24 -15.49 3.77
C LYS A 176 15.59 -14.94 2.52
N ALA A 177 14.88 -13.82 2.64
CA ALA A 177 14.15 -13.20 1.54
C ALA A 177 14.81 -11.92 1.05
N TYR A 178 15.42 -11.14 1.95
CA TYR A 178 15.90 -9.80 1.66
C TYR A 178 17.34 -9.61 2.11
N SER A 179 18.16 -8.99 1.25
CA SER A 179 19.56 -8.70 1.55
C SER A 179 19.78 -7.36 2.23
N ASP A 180 18.80 -6.46 2.18
CA ASP A 180 18.93 -5.09 2.67
C ASP A 180 17.63 -4.63 3.36
N PHE A 181 17.59 -4.80 4.67
CA PHE A 181 16.41 -4.54 5.50
C PHE A 181 16.81 -4.10 6.90
N SER A 182 15.85 -3.46 7.57
CA SER A 182 15.83 -3.30 9.03
C SER A 182 14.61 -4.05 9.57
N TYR A 183 14.60 -4.35 10.86
CA TYR A 183 13.47 -5.06 11.45
C TYR A 183 13.25 -4.65 12.91
N LEU A 184 12.02 -4.88 13.36
CA LEU A 184 11.65 -4.93 14.76
C LEU A 184 11.26 -6.37 15.09
N VAL A 185 11.66 -6.84 16.26
CA VAL A 185 11.36 -8.20 16.73
C VAL A 185 10.64 -8.15 18.07
N LYS A 186 9.58 -8.94 18.20
CA LYS A 186 8.88 -9.19 19.46
C LYS A 186 8.91 -10.69 19.75
N VAL A 187 9.15 -11.04 21.01
CA VAL A 187 9.03 -12.42 21.48
C VAL A 187 7.99 -12.42 22.58
N TYR A 188 7.02 -13.33 22.47
CA TYR A 188 5.96 -13.46 23.47
C TYR A 188 5.41 -14.90 23.50
N ASN A 189 4.68 -15.21 24.55
CA ASN A 189 3.81 -16.39 24.62
C ASN A 189 2.39 -15.94 25.02
N SER A 190 1.52 -16.87 25.39
CA SER A 190 0.15 -16.55 25.80
C SER A 190 0.03 -15.76 27.11
N THR A 191 1.10 -15.65 27.91
CA THR A 191 1.07 -15.06 29.25
C THR A 191 2.00 -13.87 29.44
N ALA A 192 3.01 -13.70 28.59
CA ALA A 192 4.05 -12.69 28.75
C ALA A 192 4.66 -12.26 27.41
N SER A 193 5.18 -11.02 27.40
CA SER A 193 6.02 -10.47 26.34
C SER A 193 7.41 -10.16 26.90
N PHE A 194 8.43 -10.30 26.06
CA PHE A 194 9.83 -10.20 26.45
C PHE A 194 10.50 -9.00 25.77
N ASN A 195 11.50 -8.43 26.43
CA ASN A 195 12.21 -7.24 25.98
C ASN A 195 13.51 -7.61 25.25
N TYR A 196 13.72 -6.99 24.09
CA TYR A 196 14.98 -7.08 23.35
C TYR A 196 16.14 -6.51 24.17
N GLY A 197 17.30 -7.16 24.12
CA GLY A 197 18.53 -6.77 24.83
C GLY A 197 18.63 -7.34 26.24
N SER A 198 17.55 -7.31 27.04
CA SER A 198 17.56 -7.86 28.41
C SER A 198 17.09 -9.31 28.46
N ASP A 199 16.00 -9.64 27.77
CA ASP A 199 15.41 -10.98 27.84
C ASP A 199 15.88 -11.87 26.69
N PHE A 200 16.14 -11.28 25.52
CA PHE A 200 16.66 -11.98 24.37
C PHE A 200 17.49 -11.06 23.48
N THR A 201 18.32 -11.64 22.62
CA THR A 201 19.06 -10.94 21.56
C THR A 201 18.96 -11.74 20.26
N VAL A 202 19.14 -11.08 19.12
CA VAL A 202 19.16 -11.72 17.80
C VAL A 202 20.51 -11.46 17.15
N ASP A 203 21.17 -12.52 16.69
CA ASP A 203 22.33 -12.43 15.79
C ASP A 203 21.84 -12.54 14.34
N GLU A 204 21.84 -11.40 13.67
CA GLU A 204 21.37 -11.22 12.30
C GLU A 204 22.18 -12.00 11.27
N ASN A 205 23.48 -12.23 11.53
CA ASN A 205 24.36 -12.89 10.56
C ASN A 205 24.17 -14.41 10.54
N SER A 206 23.67 -14.97 11.64
CA SER A 206 23.48 -16.40 11.82
C SER A 206 22.01 -16.80 11.92
N SER A 207 21.09 -15.82 11.93
CA SER A 207 19.66 -16.05 12.16
C SER A 207 19.43 -16.82 13.47
N ILE A 208 20.13 -16.43 14.54
CA ILE A 208 20.04 -17.08 15.85
C ILE A 208 19.40 -16.12 16.85
N LEU A 209 18.35 -16.59 17.51
CA LEU A 209 17.77 -15.97 18.69
C LEU A 209 18.44 -16.55 19.95
N THR A 210 19.05 -15.70 20.77
CA THR A 210 19.59 -16.09 22.07
C THR A 210 18.64 -15.62 23.17
N LEU A 211 18.06 -16.57 23.89
CA LEU A 211 17.18 -16.32 25.04
C LEU A 211 18.02 -16.19 26.31
N LEU A 212 18.07 -15.00 26.89
CA LEU A 212 18.97 -14.63 28.01
C LEU A 212 18.31 -14.71 29.39
N ASN A 213 16.98 -14.80 29.46
CA ASN A 213 16.23 -14.79 30.71
C ASN A 213 15.76 -16.20 31.13
N ASP A 214 15.90 -16.54 32.42
CA ASP A 214 15.41 -17.80 33.01
C ASP A 214 13.88 -17.95 32.97
N SER A 215 13.15 -16.89 32.63
CA SER A 215 11.69 -16.90 32.39
C SER A 215 11.29 -17.71 31.15
N PHE A 216 12.24 -18.06 30.29
CA PHE A 216 12.00 -18.97 29.17
C PHE A 216 11.99 -20.44 29.66
N VAL A 217 10.81 -21.06 29.60
CA VAL A 217 10.57 -22.43 30.07
C VAL A 217 10.78 -23.42 28.92
N PRO A 218 11.65 -24.44 29.08
CA PRO A 218 11.84 -25.46 28.06
C PRO A 218 10.54 -26.16 27.68
N GLY A 219 10.34 -26.44 26.39
CA GLY A 219 9.13 -27.08 25.88
C GLY A 219 7.90 -26.17 25.78
N THR A 220 8.00 -24.89 26.18
CA THR A 220 6.94 -23.90 25.96
C THR A 220 7.07 -23.30 24.56
N ASN A 221 5.94 -23.10 23.88
CA ASN A 221 5.90 -22.45 22.59
C ASN A 221 5.92 -20.92 22.76
N TYR A 222 6.81 -20.25 22.05
CA TYR A 222 6.91 -18.80 21.97
C TYR A 222 6.75 -18.38 20.53
N THR A 223 6.05 -17.27 20.31
CA THR A 223 5.94 -16.64 19.00
C THR A 223 6.99 -15.55 18.89
N VAL A 224 7.77 -15.60 17.81
CA VAL A 224 8.68 -14.56 17.39
C VAL A 224 8.02 -13.85 16.23
N GLU A 225 7.69 -12.57 16.41
CA GLU A 225 7.10 -11.72 15.38
C GLU A 225 8.14 -10.74 14.86
N TYR A 226 8.22 -10.62 13.53
CA TYR A 226 9.09 -9.70 12.83
C TYR A 226 8.26 -8.65 12.11
N THR A 227 8.61 -7.37 12.28
CA THR A 227 8.19 -6.30 11.37
C THR A 227 9.39 -5.88 10.56
N THR A 228 9.43 -6.23 9.29
CA THR A 228 10.57 -5.98 8.39
C THR A 228 10.32 -4.72 7.58
N PHE A 229 11.28 -3.81 7.58
CA PHE A 229 11.29 -2.59 6.78
C PHE A 229 12.42 -2.66 5.76
N LEU A 230 12.06 -2.70 4.48
CA LEU A 230 13.03 -2.69 3.40
C LEU A 230 13.66 -1.31 3.27
N ASN A 231 14.95 -1.24 2.94
CA ASN A 231 15.57 0.05 2.68
C ASN A 231 14.86 0.77 1.52
N GLY A 232 14.41 1.99 1.77
CA GLY A 232 13.60 2.77 0.83
C GLY A 232 12.09 2.53 0.91
N ASN A 233 11.62 1.56 1.70
CA ASN A 233 10.31 1.68 2.35
C ASN A 233 10.50 2.57 3.56
N MET A 234 9.74 3.67 3.61
CA MET A 234 9.62 4.44 4.84
C MET A 234 9.12 3.47 5.92
N GLY A 235 9.58 3.62 7.17
CA GLY A 235 9.06 2.85 8.30
C GLY A 235 7.57 3.14 8.53
N PRO A 236 7.10 3.45 9.74
CA PRO A 236 5.76 4.02 9.86
C PRO A 236 5.66 5.22 8.90
N MET A 237 4.64 5.18 8.04
CA MET A 237 4.40 6.19 7.02
C MET A 237 4.33 7.55 7.73
N GLN A 238 5.20 8.51 7.38
CA GLN A 238 5.26 9.83 8.05
C GLN A 238 4.08 10.75 7.68
N VAL A 239 2.92 10.17 7.46
CA VAL A 239 1.65 10.84 7.21
C VAL A 239 0.82 10.72 8.48
N SER A 240 0.46 11.87 9.04
CA SER A 240 -0.39 11.90 10.23
C SER A 240 -1.77 11.32 9.91
N LYS A 241 -2.41 10.70 10.91
CA LYS A 241 -3.80 10.25 10.80
C LYS A 241 -4.79 11.36 10.45
N ASN A 242 -4.44 12.60 10.80
CA ASN A 242 -5.27 13.78 10.57
C ASN A 242 -4.99 14.47 9.24
N ASP A 243 -3.94 14.06 8.52
CA ASP A 243 -3.56 14.69 7.26
C ASP A 243 -4.21 13.94 6.07
N PRO A 244 -4.60 14.65 5.01
CA PRO A 244 -5.00 14.02 3.76
C PRO A 244 -3.92 13.11 3.19
N ILE A 245 -4.35 12.01 2.58
CA ILE A 245 -3.48 11.07 1.87
C ILE A 245 -3.65 11.30 0.38
N THR A 246 -2.59 11.79 -0.26
CA THR A 246 -2.49 11.91 -1.71
C THR A 246 -1.71 10.72 -2.25
N VAL A 247 -2.40 9.86 -3.00
CA VAL A 247 -1.80 8.74 -3.71
C VAL A 247 -1.58 9.14 -5.16
N GLU A 248 -0.36 8.91 -5.66
CA GLU A 248 0.01 9.07 -7.05
C GLU A 248 0.61 7.77 -7.58
N ILE A 249 0.12 7.30 -8.73
CA ILE A 249 0.61 6.11 -9.42
C ILE A 249 1.09 6.52 -10.79
N ILE A 250 2.32 6.13 -11.12
CA ILE A 250 2.90 6.30 -12.44
C ILE A 250 2.90 4.95 -13.14
N SER A 251 2.32 4.86 -14.33
CA SER A 251 2.38 3.63 -15.12
C SER A 251 3.71 3.48 -15.88
N ASP A 252 3.91 2.34 -16.51
CA ASP A 252 5.03 2.13 -17.44
C ASP A 252 4.92 2.97 -18.72
N ARG A 253 3.71 3.44 -19.04
CA ARG A 253 3.42 4.39 -20.12
C ARG A 253 3.58 5.85 -19.71
N ILE A 254 4.09 6.12 -18.49
CA ILE A 254 4.39 7.46 -17.97
C ILE A 254 3.12 8.29 -17.71
N ASN A 255 1.95 7.65 -17.69
CA ASN A 255 0.73 8.31 -17.24
C ASN A 255 0.71 8.41 -15.72
N VAL A 256 0.16 9.52 -15.22
CA VAL A 256 0.11 9.83 -13.79
C VAL A 256 -1.35 9.84 -13.34
N TYR A 257 -1.67 8.98 -12.38
CA TYR A 257 -2.99 8.86 -11.79
C TYR A 257 -2.92 9.31 -10.34
N LYS A 258 -3.76 10.27 -9.96
CA LYS A 258 -3.69 10.91 -8.65
C LYS A 258 -5.07 10.96 -8.01
N LYS A 259 -5.16 10.53 -6.75
CA LYS A 259 -6.35 10.68 -5.91
C LYS A 259 -5.92 11.17 -4.53
N MET A 260 -6.69 12.11 -3.98
CA MET A 260 -6.56 12.58 -2.60
C MET A 260 -7.71 12.00 -1.80
N PHE A 261 -7.40 11.56 -0.59
CA PHE A 261 -8.34 11.04 0.40
C PHE A 261 -8.27 11.94 1.62
N VAL A 262 -9.40 12.48 2.05
CA VAL A 262 -9.46 13.42 3.17
C VAL A 262 -10.11 12.72 4.36
N PRO A 263 -9.56 12.84 5.58
CA PRO A 263 -10.24 12.27 6.76
C PRO A 263 -11.67 12.80 6.91
N PRO A 264 -12.63 11.98 7.39
CA PRO A 264 -13.98 12.44 7.64
C PRO A 264 -14.00 13.51 8.73
N VAL A 265 -15.04 14.35 8.73
CA VAL A 265 -15.22 15.41 9.73
C VAL A 265 -16.21 14.93 10.80
N PRO A 266 -15.75 14.64 12.03
CA PRO A 266 -16.63 14.24 13.12
C PRO A 266 -17.37 15.45 13.67
N LEU A 267 -18.70 15.36 13.73
CA LEU A 267 -19.56 16.38 14.33
C LEU A 267 -20.54 15.71 15.27
N ALA A 268 -20.42 16.04 16.56
CA ALA A 268 -21.27 15.50 17.62
C ALA A 268 -22.14 16.60 18.23
N GLU A 269 -23.41 16.29 18.44
CA GLU A 269 -24.35 17.09 19.21
C GLU A 269 -24.84 16.27 20.42
N VAL A 270 -24.89 16.91 21.58
CA VAL A 270 -25.46 16.34 22.80
C VAL A 270 -26.79 17.04 23.08
N GLN A 271 -27.86 16.26 23.13
CA GLN A 271 -29.20 16.75 23.42
C GLN A 271 -29.72 16.15 24.72
N TYR A 272 -30.34 16.98 25.56
CA TYR A 272 -31.11 16.51 26.70
C TYR A 272 -32.56 16.26 26.28
N LYS A 273 -33.05 15.05 26.50
CA LYS A 273 -34.41 14.63 26.14
C LYS A 273 -35.14 14.07 27.35
N SER A 274 -36.47 14.15 27.29
CA SER A 274 -37.36 13.51 28.25
C SER A 274 -38.46 12.76 27.52
N GLU A 275 -38.80 11.57 27.99
CA GLU A 275 -39.90 10.77 27.46
C GLU A 275 -40.86 10.34 28.58
N LEU A 276 -42.14 10.23 28.25
CA LEU A 276 -43.14 9.71 29.17
C LEU A 276 -43.19 8.18 29.04
N ARG A 277 -42.88 7.45 30.11
CA ARG A 277 -43.02 6.01 30.13
C ARG A 277 -44.50 5.61 30.22
N PRO A 278 -44.87 4.37 29.82
CA PRO A 278 -46.26 3.90 29.86
C PRO A 278 -46.92 3.93 31.24
N ASN A 279 -46.13 3.90 32.32
CA ASN A 279 -46.59 4.01 33.70
C ASN A 279 -46.82 5.48 34.15
N GLY A 280 -46.66 6.46 33.26
CA GLY A 280 -46.79 7.88 33.54
C GLY A 280 -45.55 8.56 34.13
N SER A 281 -44.45 7.84 34.37
CA SER A 281 -43.21 8.45 34.86
C SER A 281 -42.43 9.13 33.72
N VAL A 282 -41.81 10.27 33.98
CA VAL A 282 -40.91 10.94 33.04
C VAL A 282 -39.51 10.34 33.19
N ASP A 283 -38.92 9.88 32.10
CA ASP A 283 -37.54 9.45 32.01
C ASP A 283 -36.72 10.50 31.28
N GLN A 284 -35.55 10.84 31.80
CA GLN A 284 -34.66 11.85 31.25
C GLN A 284 -33.38 11.18 30.79
N TYR A 285 -32.92 11.53 29.60
CA TYR A 285 -31.74 10.91 29.02
C TYR A 285 -30.97 11.87 28.12
N LEU A 286 -29.69 11.55 27.95
CA LEU A 286 -28.84 12.17 26.97
C LEU A 286 -28.94 11.41 25.66
N LEU A 287 -29.14 12.15 24.57
CA LEU A 287 -29.07 11.67 23.21
C LEU A 287 -27.83 12.26 22.57
N PHE A 288 -26.93 11.40 22.11
CA PHE A 288 -25.77 11.82 21.33
C PHE A 288 -26.08 11.60 19.86
N ASP A 289 -25.83 12.61 19.05
CA ASP A 289 -26.19 12.65 17.65
C ASP A 289 -24.98 13.06 16.80
N ALA A 290 -24.49 12.12 15.99
CA ALA A 290 -23.39 12.33 15.06
C ALA A 290 -23.87 12.57 13.62
N SER A 291 -25.18 12.78 13.40
CA SER A 291 -25.74 12.93 12.05
C SER A 291 -25.22 14.15 11.27
N GLY A 292 -24.56 15.09 11.94
CA GLY A 292 -23.85 16.19 11.28
C GLY A 292 -22.52 15.78 10.65
N SER A 293 -21.96 14.63 11.02
CA SER A 293 -20.65 14.18 10.50
C SER A 293 -20.71 13.92 9.00
N TYR A 294 -19.65 14.24 8.27
CA TYR A 294 -19.62 14.07 6.83
C TYR A 294 -18.21 13.75 6.32
N ASP A 295 -18.15 13.12 5.16
CA ASP A 295 -16.91 12.92 4.41
C ASP A 295 -16.74 14.08 3.40
N PRO A 296 -15.61 14.83 3.42
CA PRO A 296 -15.33 15.85 2.42
C PRO A 296 -15.10 15.32 1.00
N ASP A 297 -14.81 14.03 0.82
CA ASP A 297 -14.56 13.44 -0.47
C ASP A 297 -15.84 13.43 -1.33
N SER A 298 -15.71 13.72 -2.64
CA SER A 298 -16.87 13.97 -3.51
C SER A 298 -17.81 12.77 -3.68
N ASP A 299 -17.29 11.57 -3.51
CA ASP A 299 -18.00 10.29 -3.51
C ASP A 299 -18.09 9.65 -2.12
N GLY A 300 -17.55 10.34 -1.10
CA GLY A 300 -17.33 9.82 0.23
C GLY A 300 -18.60 9.75 1.08
N PHE A 301 -18.66 8.75 1.95
CA PHE A 301 -19.72 8.62 2.94
C PHE A 301 -19.24 7.92 4.20
N ILE A 302 -19.87 8.26 5.33
CA ILE A 302 -19.53 7.68 6.61
C ILE A 302 -20.06 6.25 6.72
N THR A 303 -19.17 5.30 7.02
CA THR A 303 -19.49 3.88 7.24
C THR A 303 -19.54 3.49 8.71
N GLY A 304 -18.81 4.22 9.58
CA GLY A 304 -18.64 3.86 10.98
C GLY A 304 -18.77 5.05 11.94
N TYR A 305 -19.37 4.78 13.11
CA TYR A 305 -19.49 5.72 14.23
C TYR A 305 -19.18 4.99 15.53
N GLY A 306 -18.18 5.47 16.26
CA GLY A 306 -17.80 5.00 17.59
C GLY A 306 -17.85 6.14 18.60
N TRP A 307 -18.33 5.87 19.81
CA TRP A 307 -18.41 6.84 20.89
C TRP A 307 -17.60 6.37 22.09
N ALA A 308 -16.70 7.22 22.58
CA ALA A 308 -16.01 7.02 23.85
C ALA A 308 -16.51 8.04 24.88
N ILE A 309 -16.73 7.56 26.11
CA ILE A 309 -17.25 8.37 27.21
C ILE A 309 -16.39 8.11 28.43
N TYR A 310 -15.88 9.18 29.02
CA TYR A 310 -15.09 9.18 30.24
C TYR A 310 -15.87 9.92 31.33
N ASN A 311 -15.86 9.41 32.55
CA ASN A 311 -16.50 10.06 33.69
C ASN A 311 -15.60 11.13 34.33
N GLY A 312 -16.07 11.77 35.40
CA GLY A 312 -15.37 12.87 36.08
C GLY A 312 -14.02 12.48 36.71
N THR A 313 -13.77 11.18 36.90
CA THR A 313 -12.49 10.67 37.39
C THR A 313 -11.53 10.28 36.25
N GLY A 314 -11.94 10.48 34.98
CA GLY A 314 -11.22 10.05 33.80
C GLY A 314 -11.34 8.55 33.50
N ALA A 315 -12.18 7.82 34.24
CA ALA A 315 -12.42 6.41 33.99
C ALA A 315 -13.30 6.24 32.75
N LYS A 316 -12.91 5.32 31.87
CA LYS A 316 -13.63 5.01 30.64
C LYS A 316 -14.92 4.24 30.98
N VAL A 317 -16.06 4.80 30.59
CA VAL A 317 -17.39 4.19 30.72
C VAL A 317 -17.75 3.45 29.43
N TYR A 318 -17.44 4.06 28.29
CA TYR A 318 -17.60 3.48 26.95
C TYR A 318 -16.35 3.76 26.13
N GLY A 319 -16.01 2.86 25.21
CA GLY A 319 -14.81 2.97 24.38
C GLY A 319 -15.02 2.54 22.94
N PHE A 320 -13.97 2.73 22.14
CA PHE A 320 -13.97 2.40 20.71
C PHE A 320 -13.69 0.90 20.46
N ASP A 321 -12.90 0.28 21.34
CA ASP A 321 -12.36 -1.07 21.17
C ASP A 321 -13.35 -2.16 21.59
N GLU A 322 -13.20 -3.37 21.03
CA GLU A 322 -14.03 -4.54 21.38
C GLU A 322 -13.81 -5.05 22.82
N GLY A 323 -12.69 -4.68 23.44
CA GLY A 323 -12.41 -4.96 24.86
C GLY A 323 -13.12 -4.00 25.82
N ASP A 324 -13.66 -2.89 25.31
CA ASP A 324 -14.48 -1.95 26.08
C ASP A 324 -15.97 -2.32 25.98
N THR A 325 -16.85 -1.53 26.60
CA THR A 325 -18.28 -1.56 26.24
C THR A 325 -18.45 -0.66 25.01
N PRO A 326 -18.60 -1.23 23.79
CA PRO A 326 -18.62 -0.41 22.59
C PRO A 326 -19.95 0.33 22.48
N LEU A 327 -19.90 1.62 22.14
CA LEU A 327 -21.08 2.42 21.84
C LEU A 327 -21.00 2.87 20.39
N ARG A 328 -21.78 2.23 19.52
CA ARG A 328 -21.74 2.44 18.06
C ARG A 328 -23.06 2.94 17.51
N GLY A 329 -22.98 3.77 16.48
CA GLY A 329 -24.13 4.26 15.72
C GLY A 329 -24.20 5.78 15.63
N VAL A 330 -24.96 6.25 14.63
CA VAL A 330 -25.15 7.69 14.35
C VAL A 330 -25.81 8.40 15.53
N LYS A 331 -26.80 7.77 16.16
CA LYS A 331 -27.51 8.29 17.32
C LYS A 331 -27.51 7.25 18.43
N VAL A 332 -27.02 7.64 19.59
CA VAL A 332 -26.89 6.71 20.73
C VAL A 332 -27.47 7.32 22.00
N ARG A 333 -28.05 6.44 22.83
CA ARG A 333 -28.56 6.76 24.16
C ARG A 333 -27.76 5.96 25.18
N PRO A 334 -26.62 6.49 25.67
CA PRO A 334 -25.82 5.77 26.66
C PRO A 334 -26.55 5.69 28.00
N ALA A 335 -26.35 4.59 28.72
CA ALA A 335 -26.86 4.41 30.06
C ALA A 335 -25.86 5.00 31.06
N LEU A 336 -25.93 6.32 31.28
CA LEU A 336 -25.03 7.05 32.16
C LEU A 336 -25.65 7.27 33.54
N ASN A 337 -24.84 7.11 34.58
CA ASN A 337 -25.19 7.54 35.92
C ASN A 337 -24.80 9.02 36.09
N LEU A 338 -25.78 9.92 36.09
CA LEU A 338 -25.54 11.37 36.12
C LEU A 338 -24.80 11.87 37.37
N LEU A 339 -24.64 11.04 38.40
CA LEU A 339 -23.81 11.34 39.57
C LEU A 339 -22.30 11.25 39.28
N ASP A 340 -21.90 10.64 38.17
CA ASP A 340 -20.49 10.47 37.76
C ASP A 340 -19.98 11.62 36.87
N THR A 341 -20.72 12.74 36.86
CA THR A 341 -20.38 13.98 36.16
C THR A 341 -19.08 14.62 36.71
N PRO A 342 -18.35 15.39 35.89
CA PRO A 342 -18.62 15.69 34.47
C PRO A 342 -18.27 14.52 33.55
N PHE A 343 -18.93 14.43 32.39
CA PHE A 343 -18.57 13.46 31.34
C PHE A 343 -17.76 14.12 30.23
N THR A 344 -16.72 13.44 29.77
CA THR A 344 -15.99 13.81 28.54
C THR A 344 -16.37 12.83 27.43
N ILE A 345 -16.76 13.36 26.28
CA ILE A 345 -17.20 12.59 25.12
C ILE A 345 -16.22 12.80 23.99
N ASP A 346 -15.89 11.71 23.32
CA ASP A 346 -15.16 11.69 22.07
C ASP A 346 -15.92 10.85 21.04
N LEU A 347 -15.92 11.31 19.80
CA LEU A 347 -16.59 10.67 18.67
C LEU A 347 -15.52 10.29 17.65
N GLU A 348 -15.50 9.02 17.26
CA GLU A 348 -14.69 8.48 16.16
C GLU A 348 -15.59 8.20 14.96
N VAL A 349 -15.17 8.67 13.80
CA VAL A 349 -15.91 8.50 12.54
C VAL A 349 -15.01 7.83 11.52
N THR A 350 -15.55 6.85 10.79
CA THR A 350 -14.86 6.12 9.72
C THR A 350 -15.60 6.29 8.40
N ASP A 351 -14.89 6.65 7.34
CA ASP A 351 -15.45 6.79 5.99
C ASP A 351 -15.48 5.46 5.20
N ASP A 352 -15.86 5.51 3.92
CA ASP A 352 -15.85 4.35 3.01
C ASP A 352 -14.47 4.04 2.43
N THR A 353 -13.49 4.89 2.69
CA THR A 353 -12.07 4.73 2.31
C THR A 353 -11.21 4.24 3.48
N GLY A 354 -11.82 3.92 4.63
CA GLY A 354 -11.14 3.45 5.83
C GLY A 354 -10.36 4.54 6.59
N MET A 355 -10.46 5.80 6.19
CA MET A 355 -9.92 6.91 6.96
C MET A 355 -10.74 7.09 8.23
N VAL A 356 -10.05 7.42 9.31
CA VAL A 356 -10.65 7.61 10.63
C VAL A 356 -10.29 8.99 11.16
N SER A 357 -11.24 9.67 11.79
CA SER A 357 -10.99 10.92 12.49
C SER A 357 -11.74 10.97 13.81
N LYS A 358 -11.15 11.62 14.81
CA LYS A 358 -11.77 11.84 16.12
C LYS A 358 -12.12 13.29 16.36
N LEU A 359 -13.18 13.50 17.13
CA LEU A 359 -13.59 14.82 17.57
C LEU A 359 -12.47 15.47 18.41
N SER A 360 -11.86 14.70 19.32
CA SER A 360 -10.73 15.14 20.14
C SER A 360 -9.52 15.64 19.35
N GLU A 361 -9.31 15.10 18.15
CA GLU A 361 -8.18 15.44 17.28
C GLU A 361 -8.46 16.67 16.41
N THR A 362 -9.73 16.96 16.13
CA THR A 362 -10.15 18.03 15.19
C THR A 362 -10.67 19.28 15.90
N SER A 363 -11.55 19.10 16.90
CA SER A 363 -12.29 20.17 17.58
C SER A 363 -12.23 20.07 19.10
N GLY A 364 -11.53 19.08 19.65
CA GLY A 364 -11.48 18.78 21.08
C GLY A 364 -12.64 17.88 21.53
N ASN A 365 -12.88 17.80 22.83
CA ASN A 365 -13.88 16.89 23.40
C ASN A 365 -15.11 17.68 23.86
N ILE A 366 -16.28 17.03 23.89
CA ILE A 366 -17.47 17.62 24.50
C ILE A 366 -17.46 17.26 25.99
N THR A 367 -17.51 18.28 26.84
CA THR A 367 -17.68 18.09 28.29
C THR A 367 -19.12 18.38 28.69
N ILE A 368 -19.80 17.38 29.25
CA ILE A 368 -21.09 17.54 29.90
C ILE A 368 -20.84 17.80 31.39
N PRO A 369 -21.24 18.96 31.92
CA PRO A 369 -20.99 19.32 33.32
C PRO A 369 -21.77 18.46 34.32
#